data_AF-G5ID39-F1
#
_entry.id   AF-G5ID39-F1
#
_cell.length_a   1.000
_cell.length_b   1.000
_cell.length_c   1.000
_cell.angle_alpha   90.00
_cell.angle_beta   90.00
_cell.angle_gamma   90.00
#
_symmetry.space_group_name_H-M   'P 1'
#
loop_
_entity.id
_entity.type
_entity.pdbx_description
1 polymer ?
#
loop_
_entity_poly.entity_id
_entity_poly.type
_entity_poly.pdbx_seq_one_letter_code
_entity_poly.pdbx_strand_id
1 'polypeptide(L)'
;MQDAWECANKAGEENIGLFELKCGVLYELERYTEIKLVCKKAVEKNSIIDELSRTMSFSIFADIHLLYKYIELDKKELVRKVLNDASDYIDSVKMDTMDGYVSYMPIIKLYKKYKDNKDNIVDIIISLIKLLWETNSIKEQLQFKSKEETIGFYTSIASLSHILKDEKNETKYRMSMFDARHMNDPNEGKVIERYLDEGLPVGCVNLEDFTIYGTSCTFLKSFTTKVDSLPMWVQYAENGTGCFVKVNTVMFEKATKELRRKKNFYFRNLPFEEDYQLYSVAYYDGDKFQTNDGSDITENLKRLKLQYQQIRFEWIENNSDKLEKNDFLGTVNHVLSTIKYLIKRKEYDNEDEVRIMLYRNGKESDIEQADMGEGKIPRLYVHLNVTTEITEVMLGPRVKNGNDLCPFLYSQLGKINKENKAFVSRSSIDYV
;
A
#
# COMPACT_ATOMS: atom_id res chain seq x y z
N MET A 1 -28.13 12.53 -8.53
CA MET A 1 -28.04 11.30 -7.72
C MET A 1 -29.41 10.75 -7.37
N GLN A 2 -30.31 11.56 -6.81
CA GLN A 2 -31.69 11.14 -6.53
C GLN A 2 -32.47 10.74 -7.80
N ASP A 3 -32.29 11.47 -8.91
CA ASP A 3 -32.88 11.09 -10.21
C ASP A 3 -32.34 9.75 -10.75
N ALA A 4 -31.05 9.45 -10.51
CA ALA A 4 -30.44 8.18 -10.90
C ALA A 4 -30.99 7.00 -10.08
N TRP A 5 -31.28 7.22 -8.80
CA TRP A 5 -31.96 6.24 -7.94
C TRP A 5 -33.39 5.95 -8.42
N GLU A 6 -34.13 7.00 -8.81
CA GLU A 6 -35.49 6.83 -9.36
C GLU A 6 -35.48 6.11 -10.72
N CYS A 7 -34.53 6.42 -11.60
CA CYS A 7 -34.35 5.71 -12.87
C CYS A 7 -34.00 4.23 -12.66
N ALA A 8 -33.08 3.91 -11.74
CA ALA A 8 -32.69 2.53 -11.44
C ALA A 8 -33.85 1.70 -10.84
N ASN A 9 -34.81 2.34 -10.15
CA ASN A 9 -35.99 1.67 -9.62
C ASN A 9 -37.15 1.52 -10.62
N LYS A 10 -37.12 2.26 -11.75
CA LYS A 10 -38.11 2.16 -12.83
C LYS A 10 -37.74 1.13 -13.92
N ALA A 11 -36.49 0.68 -13.97
CA ALA A 11 -36.04 -0.35 -14.89
C ALA A 11 -36.66 -1.72 -14.52
N GLY A 12 -37.43 -2.30 -15.44
CA GLY A 12 -38.22 -3.52 -15.20
C GLY A 12 -37.44 -4.84 -15.22
N GLU A 13 -36.19 -4.84 -15.68
CA GLU A 13 -35.33 -6.03 -15.68
C GLU A 13 -34.22 -5.90 -14.63
N GLU A 14 -34.31 -6.71 -13.57
CA GLU A 14 -33.28 -6.79 -12.54
C GLU A 14 -32.13 -7.70 -13.00
N ASN A 15 -31.11 -7.09 -13.61
CA ASN A 15 -29.85 -7.75 -13.94
C ASN A 15 -28.73 -7.34 -12.96
N ILE A 16 -27.59 -8.03 -13.02
CA ILE A 16 -26.44 -7.82 -12.13
C ILE A 16 -25.94 -6.36 -12.15
N GLY A 17 -25.84 -5.75 -13.33
CA GLY A 17 -25.40 -4.37 -13.47
C GLY A 17 -26.33 -3.36 -12.77
N LEU A 18 -27.64 -3.65 -12.73
CA LEU A 18 -28.61 -2.82 -12.02
C LEU A 18 -28.42 -2.90 -10.50
N PHE A 19 -28.13 -4.09 -9.95
CA PHE A 19 -27.84 -4.25 -8.52
C PHE A 19 -26.57 -3.50 -8.11
N GLU A 20 -25.50 -3.62 -8.90
CA GLU A 20 -24.25 -2.90 -8.66
C GLU A 20 -24.47 -1.38 -8.68
N LEU A 21 -25.21 -0.86 -9.67
CA LEU A 21 -25.52 0.56 -9.77
C LEU A 21 -26.34 1.04 -8.55
N LYS A 22 -27.35 0.28 -8.12
CA LYS A 22 -28.16 0.60 -6.94
C LYS A 22 -27.31 0.66 -5.68
N CYS A 23 -26.44 -0.34 -5.46
CA CYS A 23 -25.53 -0.36 -4.33
C CYS A 23 -24.58 0.85 -4.35
N GLY A 24 -23.99 1.18 -5.51
CA GLY A 24 -23.13 2.34 -5.65
C GLY A 24 -23.83 3.67 -5.33
N VAL A 25 -25.05 3.88 -5.85
CA VAL A 25 -25.82 5.09 -5.55
C VAL A 25 -26.18 5.19 -4.06
N LEU A 26 -26.61 4.09 -3.44
CA LEU A 26 -26.91 4.06 -2.01
C LEU A 26 -25.67 4.30 -1.14
N TYR A 27 -24.51 3.83 -1.58
CA TYR A 27 -23.24 4.02 -0.89
C TYR A 27 -22.86 5.51 -0.82
N GLU A 28 -22.97 6.22 -1.94
CA GLU A 28 -22.74 7.68 -1.99
C GLU A 28 -23.79 8.48 -1.21
N LEU A 29 -24.98 7.92 -0.99
CA LEU A 29 -26.03 8.51 -0.14
C LEU A 29 -25.90 8.10 1.34
N GLU A 30 -24.86 7.34 1.71
CA GLU A 30 -24.64 6.80 3.06
C GLU A 30 -25.78 5.92 3.60
N ARG A 31 -26.58 5.31 2.70
CA ARG A 31 -27.74 4.46 3.04
C ARG A 31 -27.31 3.00 3.22
N TYR A 32 -26.37 2.78 4.12
CA TYR A 32 -25.69 1.48 4.31
C TYR A 32 -26.62 0.30 4.61
N THR A 33 -27.69 0.52 5.37
CA THR A 33 -28.64 -0.56 5.69
C THR A 33 -29.41 -1.04 4.44
N GLU A 34 -29.64 -0.15 3.48
CA GLU A 34 -30.37 -0.47 2.25
C GLU A 34 -29.51 -1.22 1.24
N ILE A 35 -28.20 -0.95 1.21
CA ILE A 35 -27.24 -1.70 0.39
C ILE A 35 -27.32 -3.19 0.73
N LYS A 36 -27.45 -3.52 2.02
CA LYS A 36 -27.58 -4.91 2.48
C LYS A 36 -28.84 -5.59 1.97
N LEU A 37 -29.97 -4.86 1.94
CA LEU A 37 -31.23 -5.38 1.39
C LEU A 37 -31.11 -5.62 -0.12
N VAL A 38 -30.45 -4.71 -0.84
CA VAL A 38 -30.20 -4.84 -2.29
C VAL A 38 -29.28 -6.04 -2.56
N CYS A 39 -28.19 -6.18 -1.80
CA CYS A 39 -27.26 -7.30 -1.94
C CYS A 39 -27.92 -8.65 -1.65
N LYS A 40 -28.72 -8.74 -0.57
CA LYS A 40 -29.48 -9.96 -0.25
C LYS A 40 -30.44 -10.34 -1.39
N LYS A 41 -31.19 -9.36 -1.91
CA LYS A 41 -32.08 -9.57 -3.06
C LYS A 41 -31.32 -10.01 -4.32
N ALA A 42 -30.13 -9.46 -4.55
CA ALA A 42 -29.29 -9.86 -5.67
C ALA A 42 -28.85 -11.33 -5.55
N VAL A 43 -28.43 -11.76 -4.36
CA VAL A 43 -28.04 -13.15 -4.09
C VAL A 43 -29.23 -14.12 -4.23
N GLU A 44 -30.41 -13.74 -3.77
CA GLU A 44 -31.63 -14.57 -3.91
C GLU A 44 -32.06 -14.76 -5.36
N LYS A 45 -31.75 -13.80 -6.25
CA LYS A 45 -32.20 -13.79 -7.64
C LYS A 45 -31.21 -14.36 -8.65
N ASN A 46 -29.93 -14.49 -8.29
CA ASN A 46 -28.89 -14.93 -9.22
C ASN A 46 -28.29 -16.26 -8.76
N SER A 47 -28.22 -17.22 -9.68
CA SER A 47 -27.68 -18.57 -9.41
C SER A 47 -26.15 -18.61 -9.38
N ILE A 48 -25.46 -17.60 -9.92
CA ILE A 48 -23.99 -17.53 -10.03
C ILE A 48 -23.46 -16.42 -9.12
N ILE A 49 -23.00 -16.82 -7.93
CA ILE A 49 -22.52 -15.92 -6.87
C ILE A 49 -21.27 -15.13 -7.30
N ASP A 50 -20.38 -15.73 -8.10
CA ASP A 50 -19.11 -15.11 -8.53
C ASP A 50 -19.30 -13.85 -9.39
N GLU A 51 -20.44 -13.74 -10.08
CA GLU A 51 -20.78 -12.57 -10.88
C GLU A 51 -21.26 -11.40 -10.01
N LEU A 52 -21.66 -11.65 -8.75
CA LEU A 52 -22.11 -10.63 -7.80
C LEU A 52 -20.99 -10.03 -6.93
N SER A 53 -19.73 -10.39 -7.18
CA SER A 53 -18.57 -9.98 -6.37
C SER A 53 -18.55 -8.47 -6.04
N ARG A 54 -18.86 -7.60 -7.01
CA ARG A 54 -18.85 -6.14 -6.78
C ARG A 54 -20.05 -5.69 -5.94
N THR A 55 -21.23 -6.28 -6.14
CA THR A 55 -22.41 -6.03 -5.31
C THR A 55 -22.14 -6.44 -3.86
N MET A 56 -21.53 -7.60 -3.65
CA MET A 56 -21.12 -8.08 -2.32
C MET A 56 -20.06 -7.19 -1.69
N SER A 57 -19.11 -6.66 -2.48
CA SER A 57 -18.12 -5.69 -2.00
C SER A 57 -18.78 -4.45 -1.41
N PHE A 58 -19.81 -3.89 -2.07
CA PHE A 58 -20.57 -2.77 -1.51
C PHE A 58 -21.24 -3.11 -0.18
N SER A 59 -21.75 -4.34 -0.01
CA SER A 59 -22.26 -4.79 1.29
C SER A 59 -21.17 -4.79 2.35
N ILE A 60 -19.98 -5.30 2.04
CA ILE A 60 -18.85 -5.28 2.97
C ILE A 60 -18.41 -3.84 3.29
N PHE A 61 -18.40 -2.93 2.30
CA PHE A 61 -18.08 -1.52 2.54
C PHE A 61 -19.09 -0.89 3.51
N ALA A 62 -20.37 -1.16 3.29
CA ALA A 62 -21.44 -0.72 4.19
C ALA A 62 -21.26 -1.29 5.60
N ASP A 63 -20.89 -2.58 5.72
CA ASP A 63 -20.58 -3.22 7.00
C ASP A 63 -19.40 -2.54 7.70
N ILE A 64 -18.31 -2.20 6.99
CA ILE A 64 -17.15 -1.51 7.58
C ILE A 64 -17.54 -0.13 8.13
N HIS A 65 -18.37 0.65 7.43
CA HIS A 65 -18.89 1.93 7.94
C HIS A 65 -19.75 1.74 9.19
N LEU A 66 -20.57 0.70 9.21
CA LEU A 66 -21.37 0.36 10.40
C LEU A 66 -20.50 -0.11 11.57
N LEU A 67 -19.43 -0.88 11.30
CA LEU A 67 -18.45 -1.28 12.32
C LEU A 67 -17.82 -0.05 12.95
N TYR A 68 -17.38 0.92 12.14
CA TYR A 68 -16.83 2.18 12.65
C TYR A 68 -17.78 2.85 13.64
N LYS A 69 -19.02 3.09 13.19
CA LYS A 69 -20.07 3.70 14.03
C LYS A 69 -20.34 2.92 15.32
N TYR A 70 -20.46 1.60 15.25
CA TYR A 70 -20.86 0.80 16.42
C TYR A 70 -19.72 0.52 17.39
N ILE A 71 -18.47 0.49 16.93
CA ILE A 71 -17.30 0.42 17.79
C ILE A 71 -17.15 1.72 18.60
N GLU A 72 -17.29 2.88 17.96
CA GLU A 72 -17.24 4.19 18.63
C GLU A 72 -18.36 4.36 19.67
N LEU A 73 -19.54 3.80 19.41
CA LEU A 73 -20.69 3.84 20.34
C LEU A 73 -20.68 2.71 21.39
N ASP A 74 -19.62 1.89 21.43
CA ASP A 74 -19.49 0.72 22.29
C ASP A 74 -20.70 -0.24 22.23
N LYS A 75 -21.21 -0.48 21.02
CA LYS A 75 -22.38 -1.36 20.77
C LYS A 75 -21.95 -2.74 20.31
N LYS A 76 -21.32 -3.50 21.21
CA LYS A 76 -20.74 -4.83 20.92
C LYS A 76 -21.69 -5.82 20.22
N GLU A 77 -22.96 -5.87 20.62
CA GLU A 77 -23.94 -6.76 19.97
C GLU A 77 -24.25 -6.35 18.52
N LEU A 78 -24.25 -5.05 18.22
CA LEU A 78 -24.40 -4.57 16.85
C LEU A 78 -23.14 -4.84 16.02
N VAL A 79 -21.95 -4.72 16.63
CA VAL A 79 -20.68 -5.11 16.00
C VAL A 79 -20.72 -6.59 15.62
N ARG A 80 -21.10 -7.48 16.55
CA ARG A 80 -21.25 -8.92 16.28
C ARG A 80 -22.19 -9.19 15.11
N LYS A 81 -23.35 -8.52 15.08
CA LYS A 81 -24.31 -8.67 13.97
C LYS A 81 -23.69 -8.27 12.64
N VAL A 82 -23.01 -7.12 12.58
CA VAL A 82 -22.36 -6.65 11.36
C VAL A 82 -21.24 -7.59 10.91
N LEU A 83 -20.43 -8.10 11.84
CA LEU A 83 -19.38 -9.07 11.53
C LEU A 83 -19.93 -10.40 10.98
N ASN A 84 -21.07 -10.87 11.52
CA ASN A 84 -21.77 -12.04 10.98
C ASN A 84 -22.18 -11.80 9.53
N ASP A 85 -22.84 -10.69 9.26
CA ASP A 85 -23.30 -10.34 7.91
C ASP A 85 -22.12 -10.21 6.93
N ALA A 86 -21.02 -9.58 7.34
CA ALA A 86 -19.81 -9.46 6.51
C ALA A 86 -19.15 -10.84 6.23
N SER A 87 -19.19 -11.76 7.19
CA SER A 87 -18.60 -13.09 7.07
C SER A 87 -19.29 -13.98 6.03
N ASP A 88 -20.56 -13.69 5.72
CA ASP A 88 -21.34 -14.45 4.75
C ASP A 88 -20.82 -14.23 3.31
N TYR A 89 -20.29 -13.03 3.01
CA TYR A 89 -19.86 -12.66 1.67
C TYR A 89 -18.34 -12.65 1.45
N ILE A 90 -17.54 -12.63 2.53
CA ILE A 90 -16.09 -12.35 2.44
C ILE A 90 -15.28 -13.30 1.53
N ASP A 91 -15.69 -14.55 1.39
CA ASP A 91 -14.98 -15.54 0.55
C ASP A 91 -15.41 -15.49 -0.92
N SER A 92 -16.61 -14.96 -1.20
CA SER A 92 -17.15 -14.77 -2.55
C SER A 92 -16.71 -13.45 -3.19
N VAL A 93 -16.22 -12.52 -2.37
CA VAL A 93 -15.70 -11.25 -2.86
C VAL A 93 -14.30 -11.45 -3.45
N LYS A 94 -14.21 -11.16 -4.74
CA LYS A 94 -12.93 -11.04 -5.43
C LYS A 94 -12.16 -9.88 -4.83
N MET A 95 -10.91 -10.20 -4.58
CA MET A 95 -9.92 -9.30 -4.05
C MET A 95 -10.00 -7.93 -4.80
N ASP A 96 -9.97 -7.92 -6.14
CA ASP A 96 -9.89 -6.69 -6.96
C ASP A 96 -11.10 -5.77 -6.81
N THR A 97 -12.19 -6.27 -6.23
CA THR A 97 -13.42 -5.50 -6.00
C THR A 97 -13.48 -4.81 -4.64
N MET A 98 -12.52 -5.04 -3.73
CA MET A 98 -12.51 -4.50 -2.37
C MET A 98 -11.90 -3.09 -2.22
N ASP A 99 -11.35 -2.52 -3.29
CA ASP A 99 -10.78 -1.16 -3.33
C ASP A 99 -9.87 -0.86 -2.09
N GLY A 100 -10.10 0.27 -1.40
CA GLY A 100 -9.35 0.66 -0.19
C GLY A 100 -9.72 -0.11 1.09
N TYR A 101 -10.68 -1.04 1.02
CA TYR A 101 -11.15 -1.83 2.16
C TYR A 101 -10.52 -3.22 2.25
N VAL A 102 -9.63 -3.54 1.33
CA VAL A 102 -8.82 -4.76 1.30
C VAL A 102 -8.20 -5.11 2.66
N SER A 103 -7.69 -4.11 3.38
CA SER A 103 -7.01 -4.30 4.66
C SER A 103 -7.90 -4.87 5.77
N TYR A 104 -9.23 -4.79 5.61
CA TYR A 104 -10.19 -5.42 6.51
C TYR A 104 -10.40 -6.91 6.21
N MET A 105 -10.03 -7.41 5.02
CA MET A 105 -10.32 -8.79 4.63
C MET A 105 -9.71 -9.81 5.58
N PRO A 106 -8.41 -9.73 5.96
CA PRO A 106 -7.83 -10.72 6.88
C PRO A 106 -8.48 -10.69 8.25
N ILE A 107 -8.89 -9.51 8.73
CA ILE A 107 -9.61 -9.34 10.00
C ILE A 107 -10.98 -10.02 9.94
N ILE A 108 -11.78 -9.78 8.89
CA ILE A 108 -13.10 -10.40 8.73
C ILE A 108 -12.98 -11.93 8.54
N LYS A 109 -11.94 -12.40 7.82
CA LYS A 109 -11.67 -13.84 7.67
C LYS A 109 -11.28 -14.49 9.00
N LEU A 110 -10.50 -13.80 9.83
CA LEU A 110 -10.18 -14.25 11.18
C LEU A 110 -11.46 -14.38 12.03
N TYR A 111 -12.35 -13.37 11.98
CA TYR A 111 -13.66 -13.45 12.63
C TYR A 111 -14.43 -14.69 12.17
N LYS A 112 -14.60 -14.87 10.85
CA LYS A 112 -15.35 -15.98 10.27
C LYS A 112 -14.82 -17.34 10.75
N LYS A 113 -13.50 -17.49 10.85
CA LYS A 113 -12.84 -18.73 11.27
C LYS A 113 -13.12 -19.09 12.73
N TYR A 114 -13.24 -18.09 13.61
CA TYR A 114 -13.30 -18.30 15.06
C TYR A 114 -14.62 -17.90 15.73
N LYS A 115 -15.59 -17.34 14.98
CA LYS A 115 -16.85 -16.80 15.53
C LYS A 115 -17.66 -17.80 16.38
N ASP A 116 -17.59 -19.08 16.06
CA ASP A 116 -18.37 -20.13 16.74
C ASP A 116 -17.60 -20.84 17.86
N ASN A 117 -16.26 -20.67 17.91
CA ASN A 117 -15.38 -21.44 18.81
C ASN A 117 -14.71 -20.56 19.89
N LYS A 118 -14.93 -19.24 19.87
CA LYS A 118 -14.18 -18.31 20.71
C LYS A 118 -15.07 -17.16 21.19
N ASP A 119 -15.49 -17.21 22.44
CA ASP A 119 -16.47 -16.27 23.03
C ASP A 119 -16.04 -14.80 22.95
N ASN A 120 -14.73 -14.55 23.06
CA ASN A 120 -14.13 -13.22 23.06
C ASN A 120 -13.65 -12.76 21.68
N ILE A 121 -13.95 -13.49 20.60
CA ILE A 121 -13.57 -13.15 19.21
C ILE A 121 -13.98 -11.73 18.80
N VAL A 122 -15.15 -11.25 19.24
CA VAL A 122 -15.62 -9.89 18.91
C VAL A 122 -14.67 -8.84 19.48
N ASP A 123 -14.13 -9.04 20.69
CA ASP A 123 -13.17 -8.11 21.30
C ASP A 123 -11.84 -8.11 20.57
N ILE A 124 -11.38 -9.28 20.08
CA ILE A 124 -10.20 -9.40 19.21
C ILE A 124 -10.37 -8.51 18.00
N ILE A 125 -11.50 -8.67 17.32
CA ILE A 125 -11.75 -8.05 16.03
C ILE A 125 -11.91 -6.54 16.20
N ILE A 126 -12.57 -6.09 17.27
CA ILE A 126 -12.61 -4.66 17.62
C ILE A 126 -11.20 -4.11 17.81
N SER A 127 -10.34 -4.83 18.55
CA SER A 127 -8.98 -4.39 18.82
C SER A 127 -8.11 -4.36 17.56
N LEU A 128 -8.23 -5.35 16.68
CA LEU A 128 -7.56 -5.38 15.36
C LEU A 128 -8.05 -4.26 14.43
N ILE A 129 -9.35 -3.96 14.45
CA ILE A 129 -9.92 -2.84 13.67
C ILE A 129 -9.38 -1.50 14.18
N LYS A 130 -9.31 -1.31 15.50
CA LYS A 130 -8.71 -0.11 16.10
C LYS A 130 -7.23 0.02 15.76
N LEU A 131 -6.49 -1.08 15.79
CA LEU A 131 -5.09 -1.12 15.35
C LEU A 131 -4.97 -0.66 13.90
N LEU A 132 -5.82 -1.18 13.01
CA LEU A 132 -5.88 -0.77 11.61
C LEU A 132 -6.19 0.74 11.46
N TRP A 133 -7.12 1.29 12.24
CA TRP A 133 -7.42 2.72 12.22
C TRP A 133 -6.23 3.58 12.64
N GLU A 134 -5.50 3.20 13.69
CA GLU A 134 -4.29 3.93 14.08
C GLU A 134 -3.21 3.86 12.99
N THR A 135 -3.03 2.71 12.32
CA THR A 135 -2.10 2.63 11.17
C THR A 135 -2.53 3.54 10.02
N ASN A 136 -3.82 3.62 9.70
CA ASN A 136 -4.33 4.55 8.68
C ASN A 136 -4.12 6.02 9.09
N SER A 137 -4.33 6.37 10.35
CA SER A 137 -4.06 7.72 10.86
C SER A 137 -2.58 8.09 10.73
N ILE A 138 -1.67 7.16 11.01
CA ILE A 138 -0.23 7.34 10.78
C ILE A 138 0.04 7.59 9.29
N LYS A 139 -0.52 6.77 8.39
CA LYS A 139 -0.35 6.94 6.94
C LYS A 139 -0.83 8.31 6.46
N GLU A 140 -1.99 8.77 6.95
CA GLU A 140 -2.54 10.08 6.61
C GLU A 140 -1.61 11.23 7.02
N GLN A 141 -1.00 11.14 8.20
CA GLN A 141 -0.03 12.14 8.66
C GLN A 141 1.26 12.10 7.85
N LEU A 142 1.71 10.91 7.43
CA LEU A 142 2.92 10.72 6.62
C LEU A 142 2.71 11.01 5.12
N GLN A 143 1.52 11.38 4.67
CA GLN A 143 1.32 11.73 3.26
C GLN A 143 2.25 12.87 2.86
N PHE A 144 3.04 12.64 1.80
CA PHE A 144 3.90 13.66 1.22
C PHE A 144 3.03 14.72 0.51
N LYS A 145 3.07 15.96 1.01
CA LYS A 145 2.18 17.05 0.59
C LYS A 145 2.85 18.08 -0.33
N SER A 146 4.16 18.00 -0.53
CA SER A 146 4.91 19.07 -1.19
C SER A 146 4.80 19.00 -2.70
N LYS A 147 4.05 19.94 -3.28
CA LYS A 147 3.93 20.11 -4.75
C LYS A 147 5.14 20.81 -5.37
N GLU A 148 5.92 21.52 -4.55
CA GLU A 148 7.05 22.35 -5.00
C GLU A 148 8.40 21.66 -4.82
N GLU A 149 8.47 20.63 -3.97
CA GLU A 149 9.70 19.87 -3.79
C GLU A 149 10.04 19.03 -5.01
N THR A 150 11.29 19.14 -5.42
CA THR A 150 11.85 18.25 -6.41
C THR A 150 12.12 16.90 -5.77
N ILE A 151 11.45 15.86 -6.28
CA ILE A 151 11.77 14.48 -5.92
C ILE A 151 12.40 13.74 -7.10
N GLY A 152 13.24 12.77 -6.78
CA GLY A 152 13.83 11.86 -7.75
C GLY A 152 14.50 10.70 -7.06
N PHE A 153 15.26 9.92 -7.82
CA PHE A 153 16.01 8.80 -7.27
C PHE A 153 17.39 8.70 -7.93
N TYR A 154 18.36 8.26 -7.15
CA TYR A 154 19.70 7.95 -7.61
C TYR A 154 19.73 6.52 -8.15
N THR A 155 20.46 6.30 -9.24
CA THR A 155 20.59 4.97 -9.86
C THR A 155 21.84 4.92 -10.73
N SER A 156 22.24 3.71 -11.13
CA SER A 156 23.28 3.54 -12.15
C SER A 156 22.75 3.85 -13.55
N ILE A 157 23.66 4.19 -14.47
CA ILE A 157 23.32 4.35 -15.90
C ILE A 157 22.77 3.05 -16.48
N ALA A 158 23.31 1.89 -16.05
CA ALA A 158 22.85 0.58 -16.50
C ALA A 158 21.38 0.34 -16.10
N SER A 159 21.05 0.57 -14.82
CA SER A 159 19.68 0.46 -14.29
C SER A 159 18.74 1.49 -14.91
N LEU A 160 19.17 2.74 -15.13
CA LEU A 160 18.39 3.71 -15.90
C LEU A 160 18.08 3.18 -17.30
N SER A 161 19.03 2.52 -17.96
CA SER A 161 18.80 1.97 -19.29
C SER A 161 17.68 0.94 -19.31
N HIS A 162 17.46 0.16 -18.25
CA HIS A 162 16.32 -0.77 -18.16
C HIS A 162 14.99 -0.03 -17.98
N ILE A 163 14.97 1.10 -17.26
CA ILE A 163 13.77 1.95 -17.13
C ILE A 163 13.45 2.64 -18.47
N LEU A 164 14.47 2.97 -19.25
CA LEU A 164 14.35 3.67 -20.54
C LEU A 164 14.22 2.73 -21.76
N LYS A 165 14.49 1.42 -21.63
CA LYS A 165 14.43 0.45 -22.73
C LYS A 165 13.10 -0.29 -22.72
N ASP A 166 12.57 -0.47 -23.92
CA ASP A 166 11.36 -1.24 -24.20
C ASP A 166 11.79 -2.57 -24.84
N GLU A 167 11.67 -3.68 -24.11
CA GLU A 167 12.03 -5.01 -24.64
C GLU A 167 10.92 -5.63 -25.51
N LYS A 168 9.69 -5.10 -25.49
CA LYS A 168 8.53 -5.79 -26.08
C LYS A 168 7.66 -4.96 -27.04
N ASN A 169 7.96 -3.68 -27.28
CA ASN A 169 7.16 -2.78 -28.14
C ASN A 169 5.68 -2.66 -27.73
N GLU A 170 5.27 -3.24 -26.59
CA GLU A 170 3.90 -3.31 -26.06
C GLU A 170 3.69 -2.40 -24.83
N THR A 171 4.12 -1.13 -24.94
CA THR A 171 3.61 0.03 -24.17
C THR A 171 4.24 0.41 -22.81
N LYS A 172 4.42 1.75 -22.69
CA LYS A 172 4.49 2.60 -21.48
C LYS A 172 5.74 2.40 -20.63
N TYR A 173 6.67 3.34 -20.70
CA TYR A 173 7.84 3.46 -19.82
C TYR A 173 7.43 3.51 -18.35
N ARG A 174 7.41 2.36 -17.67
CA ARG A 174 6.84 2.19 -16.33
C ARG A 174 7.94 1.92 -15.31
N MET A 175 7.83 2.56 -14.17
CA MET A 175 8.77 2.38 -13.07
C MET A 175 8.52 1.04 -12.38
N SER A 176 9.59 0.27 -12.16
CA SER A 176 9.55 -0.96 -11.38
C SER A 176 9.66 -0.69 -9.88
N MET A 177 8.85 -1.38 -9.09
CA MET A 177 8.88 -1.42 -7.63
C MET A 177 9.30 -2.82 -7.21
N PHE A 178 10.28 -2.92 -6.31
CA PHE A 178 10.83 -4.21 -5.87
C PHE A 178 10.26 -4.59 -4.51
N ASP A 179 10.26 -5.90 -4.21
CA ASP A 179 9.88 -6.37 -2.87
C ASP A 179 10.76 -5.69 -1.80
N ALA A 180 10.11 -5.15 -0.78
CA ALA A 180 10.70 -4.36 0.29
C ALA A 180 11.76 -5.14 1.09
N ARG A 181 11.70 -6.48 1.10
CA ARG A 181 12.71 -7.34 1.75
C ARG A 181 14.05 -7.34 1.03
N HIS A 182 14.11 -6.81 -0.19
CA HIS A 182 15.35 -6.66 -0.96
C HIS A 182 15.98 -5.27 -0.84
N MET A 183 15.44 -4.40 0.04
CA MET A 183 16.06 -3.10 0.29
C MET A 183 17.39 -3.26 1.03
N ASN A 184 18.26 -2.27 0.85
CA ASN A 184 19.65 -2.34 1.34
C ASN A 184 19.78 -2.17 2.86
N ASP A 185 18.79 -1.56 3.53
CA ASP A 185 18.82 -1.36 4.99
C ASP A 185 18.42 -2.67 5.72
N PRO A 186 19.31 -3.28 6.52
CA PRO A 186 18.98 -4.49 7.28
C PRO A 186 17.92 -4.27 8.38
N ASN A 187 17.65 -3.01 8.76
CA ASN A 187 16.62 -2.61 9.71
C ASN A 187 15.29 -2.25 9.05
N GLU A 188 15.22 -2.31 7.72
CA GLU A 188 14.02 -1.98 6.94
C GLU A 188 12.81 -2.82 7.42
N GLY A 189 11.73 -2.14 7.80
CA GLY A 189 10.52 -2.78 8.36
C GLY A 189 10.64 -3.29 9.80
N LYS A 190 11.83 -3.30 10.43
CA LYS A 190 12.06 -3.83 11.79
C LYS A 190 12.05 -2.76 12.88
N VAL A 191 12.17 -1.48 12.53
CA VAL A 191 12.27 -0.39 13.51
C VAL A 191 10.99 -0.31 14.35
N ILE A 192 9.83 -0.32 13.69
CA ILE A 192 8.54 -0.31 14.39
C ILE A 192 8.33 -1.60 15.20
N GLU A 193 8.68 -2.76 14.64
CA GLU A 193 8.49 -4.07 15.31
C GLU A 193 9.25 -4.08 16.65
N ARG A 194 10.51 -3.63 16.66
CA ARG A 194 11.28 -3.50 17.90
C ARG A 194 10.67 -2.51 18.88
N TYR A 195 10.23 -1.35 18.41
CA TYR A 195 9.59 -0.35 19.26
C TYR A 195 8.31 -0.86 19.92
N LEU A 196 7.49 -1.62 19.19
CA LEU A 196 6.26 -2.23 19.71
C LEU A 196 6.55 -3.29 20.78
N ASP A 197 7.69 -3.97 20.68
CA ASP A 197 8.11 -5.04 21.59
C ASP A 197 8.85 -4.55 22.84
N GLU A 198 9.37 -3.32 22.82
CA GLU A 198 10.02 -2.69 23.97
C GLU A 198 9.12 -2.68 25.22
N GLY A 199 9.65 -3.19 26.33
CA GLY A 199 8.98 -3.23 27.62
C GLY A 199 8.13 -4.48 27.88
N LEU A 200 8.05 -5.40 26.91
CA LEU A 200 7.42 -6.70 27.13
C LEU A 200 8.24 -7.58 28.10
N PRO A 201 7.58 -8.42 28.91
CA PRO A 201 8.27 -9.32 29.85
C PRO A 201 9.29 -10.26 29.17
N VAL A 202 10.36 -10.57 29.91
CA VAL A 202 11.34 -11.57 29.49
C VAL A 202 10.66 -12.94 29.38
N GLY A 203 10.75 -13.59 28.22
CA GLY A 203 10.11 -14.88 27.94
C GLY A 203 8.84 -14.80 27.10
N CYS A 204 8.37 -13.60 26.72
CA CYS A 204 7.39 -13.47 25.64
C CYS A 204 7.89 -14.12 24.37
N VAL A 205 6.97 -14.72 23.63
CA VAL A 205 7.26 -15.40 22.35
C VAL A 205 7.97 -14.43 21.41
N ASN A 206 9.18 -14.76 20.95
CA ASN A 206 9.84 -13.96 19.92
C ASN A 206 9.06 -14.10 18.61
N LEU A 207 8.58 -13.00 18.05
CA LEU A 207 7.81 -13.03 16.81
C LEU A 207 8.66 -13.44 15.61
N GLU A 208 9.98 -13.25 15.71
CA GLU A 208 10.94 -13.80 14.74
C GLU A 208 10.88 -15.34 14.70
N ASP A 209 10.57 -16.03 15.81
CA ASP A 209 10.44 -17.51 15.86
C ASP A 209 9.11 -18.02 15.27
N PHE A 210 8.13 -17.11 15.11
CA PHE A 210 6.82 -17.36 14.51
C PHE A 210 6.75 -16.83 13.07
N THR A 211 7.88 -16.48 12.45
CA THR A 211 7.96 -16.02 11.06
C THR A 211 7.52 -17.10 10.08
N ILE A 212 6.20 -17.24 9.94
CA ILE A 212 5.63 -17.65 8.68
C ILE A 212 6.00 -16.54 7.71
N TYR A 213 6.78 -16.89 6.69
CA TYR A 213 6.93 -16.05 5.51
C TYR A 213 5.53 -15.86 4.92
N GLY A 214 4.87 -14.76 5.31
CA GLY A 214 3.53 -14.44 4.86
C GLY A 214 3.49 -14.41 3.34
N THR A 215 2.33 -14.72 2.77
CA THR A 215 2.12 -14.63 1.33
C THR A 215 2.05 -13.19 0.85
N SER A 216 1.94 -12.21 1.76
CA SER A 216 1.92 -10.80 1.42
C SER A 216 3.32 -10.26 1.08
N CYS A 217 3.42 -9.62 -0.07
CA CYS A 217 4.60 -8.92 -0.56
C CYS A 217 4.30 -7.42 -0.58
N THR A 218 5.15 -6.61 0.05
CA THR A 218 5.13 -5.16 -0.13
C THR A 218 6.16 -4.82 -1.19
N PHE A 219 5.71 -4.27 -2.30
CA PHE A 219 6.58 -3.68 -3.32
C PHE A 219 6.73 -2.20 -3.01
N LEU A 220 7.96 -1.68 -3.07
CA LEU A 220 8.21 -0.26 -2.81
C LEU A 220 9.19 0.34 -3.81
N LYS A 221 9.10 1.67 -3.94
CA LYS A 221 10.10 2.50 -4.60
C LYS A 221 10.39 3.71 -3.72
N SER A 222 11.68 3.94 -3.53
CA SER A 222 12.24 5.06 -2.78
C SER A 222 12.60 6.21 -3.70
N PHE A 223 12.19 7.41 -3.30
CA PHE A 223 12.59 8.70 -3.83
C PHE A 223 13.27 9.50 -2.72
N THR A 224 13.90 10.61 -3.10
CA THR A 224 14.53 11.54 -2.17
C THR A 224 14.30 12.97 -2.66
N THR A 225 14.20 13.90 -1.72
CA THR A 225 14.21 15.35 -1.96
C THR A 225 15.63 15.91 -1.99
N LYS A 226 16.67 15.12 -1.62
CA LYS A 226 18.09 15.51 -1.66
C LYS A 226 18.63 15.48 -3.08
N VAL A 227 18.34 16.52 -3.83
CA VAL A 227 18.91 16.77 -5.16
C VAL A 227 20.40 17.09 -5.03
N ASP A 228 21.20 16.49 -5.92
CA ASP A 228 22.64 16.72 -6.05
C ASP A 228 23.41 16.64 -4.72
N SER A 229 23.25 15.51 -4.01
CA SER A 229 23.79 15.29 -2.66
C SER A 229 24.95 14.30 -2.68
N LEU A 230 26.11 14.70 -2.12
CA LEU A 230 27.32 13.88 -2.10
C LEU A 230 27.11 12.51 -1.41
N PRO A 231 26.51 12.41 -0.20
CA PRO A 231 26.18 11.12 0.41
C PRO A 231 25.35 10.22 -0.52
N MET A 232 24.36 10.80 -1.21
CA MET A 232 23.48 10.05 -2.11
C MET A 232 24.21 9.59 -3.37
N TRP A 233 25.09 10.41 -3.94
CA TRP A 233 25.96 10.01 -5.06
C TRP A 233 26.84 8.81 -4.69
N VAL A 234 27.40 8.82 -3.47
CA VAL A 234 28.24 7.74 -2.96
C VAL A 234 27.46 6.45 -2.80
N GLN A 235 26.33 6.53 -2.10
CA GLN A 235 25.57 5.35 -1.68
C GLN A 235 24.70 4.74 -2.80
N TYR A 236 24.09 5.58 -3.64
CA TYR A 236 22.98 5.15 -4.50
C TYR A 236 23.23 5.36 -6.00
N ALA A 237 24.31 6.02 -6.40
CA ALA A 237 24.65 6.26 -7.81
C ALA A 237 26.12 5.92 -8.14
N GLU A 238 26.55 4.71 -7.72
CA GLU A 238 27.85 4.11 -8.06
C GLU A 238 29.04 5.03 -7.76
N ASN A 239 29.05 5.66 -6.60
CA ASN A 239 30.09 6.63 -6.24
C ASN A 239 30.20 7.78 -7.26
N GLY A 240 29.05 8.35 -7.67
CA GLY A 240 28.98 9.49 -8.57
C GLY A 240 29.19 9.18 -10.06
N THR A 241 29.28 7.91 -10.48
CA THR A 241 29.29 7.52 -11.91
C THR A 241 27.90 7.18 -12.46
N GLY A 242 26.88 7.18 -11.61
CA GLY A 242 25.48 7.01 -11.99
C GLY A 242 24.79 8.32 -12.37
N CYS A 243 23.49 8.39 -12.11
CA CYS A 243 22.66 9.57 -12.36
C CYS A 243 21.58 9.74 -11.29
N PHE A 244 21.08 10.96 -11.17
CA PHE A 244 19.85 11.29 -10.47
C PHE A 244 18.73 11.49 -11.50
N VAL A 245 17.58 10.84 -11.27
CA VAL A 245 16.42 10.88 -12.16
C VAL A 245 15.31 11.63 -11.47
N LYS A 246 15.01 12.84 -11.96
CA LYS A 246 13.93 13.67 -11.45
C LYS A 246 12.61 13.26 -12.09
N VAL A 247 11.59 13.05 -11.27
CA VAL A 247 10.25 12.64 -11.74
C VAL A 247 9.25 13.78 -11.56
N ASN A 248 8.22 13.80 -12.41
CA ASN A 248 7.11 14.75 -12.25
C ASN A 248 6.13 14.23 -11.20
N THR A 249 6.07 14.85 -10.02
CA THR A 249 5.14 14.46 -8.94
C THR A 249 3.68 14.46 -9.37
N VAL A 250 3.32 15.32 -10.33
CA VAL A 250 1.97 15.41 -10.90
C VAL A 250 1.53 14.08 -11.53
N MET A 251 2.45 13.22 -11.98
CA MET A 251 2.10 11.89 -12.51
C MET A 251 1.36 11.04 -11.47
N PHE A 252 1.76 11.12 -10.20
CA PHE A 252 1.15 10.37 -9.11
C PHE A 252 -0.24 10.90 -8.78
N GLU A 253 -0.41 12.22 -8.74
CA GLU A 253 -1.73 12.83 -8.55
C GLU A 253 -2.69 12.50 -9.70
N LYS A 254 -2.22 12.59 -10.96
CA LYS A 254 -3.00 12.20 -12.13
C LYS A 254 -3.38 10.73 -12.06
N ALA A 255 -2.44 9.87 -11.67
CA ALA A 255 -2.66 8.44 -11.50
C ALA A 255 -3.74 8.16 -10.44
N THR A 256 -3.62 8.74 -9.24
CA THR A 256 -4.61 8.63 -8.18
C THR A 256 -5.97 9.19 -8.60
N LYS A 257 -6.02 10.34 -9.29
CA LYS A 257 -7.27 10.92 -9.82
C LYS A 257 -7.89 10.03 -10.89
N GLU A 258 -7.11 9.52 -11.84
CA GLU A 258 -7.60 8.62 -12.87
C GLU A 258 -8.08 7.29 -12.28
N LEU A 259 -7.42 6.76 -11.26
CA LEU A 259 -7.89 5.59 -10.51
C LEU A 259 -9.23 5.89 -9.82
N ARG A 260 -9.33 7.05 -9.15
CA ARG A 260 -10.58 7.50 -8.51
C ARG A 260 -11.69 7.81 -9.53
N ARG A 261 -11.36 8.27 -10.73
CA ARG A 261 -12.31 8.56 -11.84
C ARG A 261 -12.72 7.30 -12.60
N LYS A 262 -11.81 6.33 -12.75
CA LYS A 262 -12.07 4.98 -13.26
C LYS A 262 -12.83 4.09 -12.28
N LYS A 263 -13.19 4.61 -11.09
CA LYS A 263 -14.39 4.15 -10.36
C LYS A 263 -15.70 4.30 -11.17
N ASN A 264 -15.65 4.71 -12.43
CA ASN A 264 -16.60 4.26 -13.44
C ASN A 264 -16.47 2.74 -13.69
N PHE A 265 -17.23 1.97 -12.91
CA PHE A 265 -17.84 0.64 -13.09
C PHE A 265 -17.23 -0.48 -13.99
N TYR A 266 -16.29 -0.24 -14.92
CA TYR A 266 -15.92 -1.21 -15.96
C TYR A 266 -14.43 -1.39 -16.26
N PHE A 267 -13.51 -0.61 -15.69
CA PHE A 267 -12.07 -0.81 -15.95
C PHE A 267 -11.36 -1.56 -14.82
N ARG A 268 -11.40 -2.90 -14.92
CA ARG A 268 -10.42 -3.80 -14.30
C ARG A 268 -9.06 -3.63 -14.96
N ASN A 269 -8.04 -3.38 -14.14
CA ASN A 269 -6.69 -3.96 -14.24
C ASN A 269 -5.77 -3.51 -13.10
N LEU A 270 -6.32 -3.26 -11.90
CA LEU A 270 -5.51 -3.07 -10.71
C LEU A 270 -6.11 -3.80 -9.51
N PRO A 271 -5.77 -5.11 -9.37
CA PRO A 271 -5.92 -5.77 -8.10
C PRO A 271 -5.00 -5.05 -7.08
N PHE A 272 -5.60 -4.58 -5.99
CA PHE A 272 -4.95 -4.25 -4.71
C PHE A 272 -4.21 -2.91 -4.69
N GLU A 273 -4.81 -1.96 -3.96
CA GLU A 273 -4.08 -0.94 -3.18
C GLU A 273 -3.23 0.05 -3.96
N GLU A 274 -3.53 0.30 -5.23
CA GLU A 274 -2.87 1.38 -5.95
C GLU A 274 -3.48 2.73 -5.56
N ASP A 275 -3.20 3.19 -4.34
CA ASP A 275 -3.08 4.63 -4.17
C ASP A 275 -1.66 5.00 -4.55
N TYR A 276 -1.50 5.77 -5.63
CA TYR A 276 -0.22 6.34 -6.02
C TYR A 276 0.25 7.44 -5.06
N GLN A 277 -0.23 7.41 -3.82
CA GLN A 277 0.11 8.32 -2.75
C GLN A 277 1.58 8.11 -2.35
N LEU A 278 2.29 9.23 -2.31
CA LEU A 278 3.64 9.31 -1.78
C LEU A 278 3.58 9.53 -0.26
N TYR A 279 4.50 8.91 0.47
CA TYR A 279 4.61 9.01 1.92
C TYR A 279 6.02 9.43 2.32
N SER A 280 6.15 10.41 3.20
CA SER A 280 7.41 10.76 3.86
C SER A 280 7.81 9.65 4.83
N VAL A 281 9.10 9.31 4.88
CA VAL A 281 9.63 8.37 5.88
C VAL A 281 9.82 9.09 7.22
N ALA A 282 9.32 8.51 8.31
CA ALA A 282 9.57 8.96 9.67
C ALA A 282 10.84 8.31 10.23
N TYR A 283 11.66 9.10 10.91
CA TYR A 283 12.93 8.69 11.48
C TYR A 283 12.83 8.62 13.02
N TYR A 284 13.20 7.47 13.57
CA TYR A 284 13.21 7.20 15.00
C TYR A 284 14.57 7.50 15.63
N ASP A 285 14.62 8.43 16.59
CA ASP A 285 15.85 8.83 17.30
C ASP A 285 16.04 8.17 18.67
N GLY A 286 15.12 7.28 19.07
CA GLY A 286 15.08 6.65 20.39
C GLY A 286 14.03 7.25 21.33
N ASP A 287 13.44 8.40 20.97
CA ASP A 287 12.34 9.04 21.71
C ASP A 287 11.18 9.39 20.76
N LYS A 288 11.49 9.99 19.60
CA LYS A 288 10.51 10.54 18.67
C LYS A 288 10.59 9.92 17.28
N PHE A 289 9.47 9.97 16.59
CA PHE A 289 9.29 9.53 15.20
C PHE A 289 8.90 10.72 14.35
N GLN A 290 9.87 11.29 13.63
CA GLN A 290 9.69 12.55 12.91
C GLN A 290 10.16 12.44 11.47
N THR A 291 9.42 13.06 10.56
CA THR A 291 9.87 13.29 9.17
C THR A 291 10.75 14.55 9.13
N ASN A 292 11.53 14.71 8.05
CA ASN A 292 12.31 15.94 7.86
C ASN A 292 11.44 17.16 7.53
N ASP A 293 10.22 16.95 7.03
CA ASP A 293 9.23 18.02 6.79
C ASP A 293 8.54 18.50 8.09
N GLY A 294 8.88 17.90 9.24
CA GLY A 294 8.42 18.32 10.57
C GLY A 294 7.16 17.61 11.07
N SER A 295 6.63 16.63 10.33
CA SER A 295 5.56 15.76 10.82
C SER A 295 6.06 14.88 11.96
N ASP A 296 5.28 14.78 13.03
CA ASP A 296 5.62 14.00 14.23
C ASP A 296 4.48 13.01 14.53
N ILE A 297 4.79 11.71 14.40
CA ILE A 297 3.84 10.61 14.59
C ILE A 297 4.03 9.91 15.94
N THR A 298 4.81 10.48 16.86
CA THR A 298 5.20 9.84 18.12
C THR A 298 3.99 9.43 18.96
N GLU A 299 3.01 10.32 19.11
CA GLU A 299 1.81 9.98 19.89
C GLU A 299 0.91 8.96 19.21
N ASN A 300 0.84 8.97 17.88
CA ASN A 300 0.16 7.90 17.15
C ASN A 300 0.83 6.54 17.39
N LEU A 301 2.16 6.48 17.36
CA LEU A 301 2.90 5.24 17.62
C LEU A 301 2.82 4.79 19.08
N LYS A 302 2.74 5.71 20.05
CA LYS A 302 2.46 5.36 21.46
C LYS A 302 1.08 4.72 21.61
N ARG A 303 0.03 5.28 21.00
CA ARG A 303 -1.31 4.67 21.01
C ARG A 303 -1.32 3.32 20.31
N LEU A 304 -0.68 3.21 19.14
CA LEU A 304 -0.52 1.96 18.41
C LEU A 304 0.19 0.90 19.26
N LYS A 305 1.27 1.29 19.96
CA LYS A 305 2.03 0.41 20.87
C LYS A 305 1.16 -0.12 22.00
N LEU A 306 0.41 0.74 22.69
CA LEU A 306 -0.49 0.32 23.77
C LEU A 306 -1.53 -0.69 23.26
N GLN A 307 -2.17 -0.42 22.12
CA GLN A 307 -3.14 -1.35 21.53
C GLN A 307 -2.48 -2.67 21.13
N TYR A 308 -1.34 -2.62 20.44
CA TYR A 308 -0.59 -3.80 20.02
C TYR A 308 -0.17 -4.66 21.23
N GLN A 309 0.34 -4.06 22.30
CA GLN A 309 0.81 -4.79 23.48
C GLN A 309 -0.36 -5.40 24.26
N GLN A 310 -1.48 -4.68 24.39
CA GLN A 310 -2.71 -5.21 24.97
C GLN A 310 -3.17 -6.45 24.19
N ILE A 311 -3.25 -6.31 22.88
CA ILE A 311 -3.61 -7.40 21.96
C ILE A 311 -2.64 -8.58 22.12
N ARG A 312 -1.32 -8.34 22.13
CA ARG A 312 -0.33 -9.41 22.24
C ARG A 312 -0.46 -10.18 23.54
N PHE A 313 -0.63 -9.48 24.67
CA PHE A 313 -0.78 -10.11 25.97
C PHE A 313 -2.07 -10.93 26.06
N GLU A 314 -3.20 -10.36 25.63
CA GLU A 314 -4.50 -11.03 25.67
C GLU A 314 -4.56 -12.27 24.76
N TRP A 315 -3.89 -12.25 23.60
CA TRP A 315 -4.16 -13.19 22.51
C TRP A 315 -3.01 -14.10 22.10
N ILE A 316 -1.76 -13.67 22.27
CA ILE A 316 -0.59 -14.45 21.85
C ILE A 316 0.00 -15.19 23.04
N GLU A 317 0.27 -14.47 24.12
CA GLU A 317 0.96 -15.05 25.28
C GLU A 317 0.04 -16.01 26.06
N ASN A 318 -1.25 -15.68 26.17
CA ASN A 318 -2.25 -16.51 26.89
C ASN A 318 -2.91 -17.61 26.05
N ASN A 319 -2.61 -17.70 24.75
CA ASN A 319 -3.15 -18.75 23.90
C ASN A 319 -2.20 -19.96 23.90
N SER A 320 -2.72 -21.19 23.95
CA SER A 320 -1.88 -22.40 23.85
C SER A 320 -1.88 -22.99 22.43
N ASP A 321 -2.84 -22.61 21.58
CA ASP A 321 -2.96 -23.14 20.23
C ASP A 321 -2.01 -22.41 19.27
N LYS A 322 -1.05 -23.16 18.70
CA LYS A 322 -0.05 -22.64 17.79
C LYS A 322 -0.65 -22.13 16.47
N LEU A 323 -1.68 -22.79 15.96
CA LEU A 323 -2.35 -22.39 14.71
C LEU A 323 -3.10 -21.08 14.92
N GLU A 324 -3.83 -20.94 16.03
CA GLU A 324 -4.52 -19.69 16.35
C GLU A 324 -3.56 -18.52 16.50
N LYS A 325 -2.43 -18.72 17.20
CA LYS A 325 -1.38 -17.69 17.29
C LYS A 325 -0.89 -17.29 15.91
N ASN A 326 -0.67 -18.25 15.02
CA ASN A 326 -0.19 -18.00 13.67
C ASN A 326 -1.17 -17.17 12.83
N ASP A 327 -2.47 -17.52 12.84
CA ASP A 327 -3.49 -16.77 12.09
C ASP A 327 -3.65 -15.35 12.64
N PHE A 328 -3.61 -15.21 13.97
CA PHE A 328 -3.68 -13.93 14.64
C PHE A 328 -2.47 -13.06 14.28
N LEU A 329 -1.25 -13.60 14.38
CA LEU A 329 -0.01 -12.92 14.01
C LEU A 329 0.03 -12.55 12.53
N GLY A 330 -0.45 -13.42 11.65
CA GLY A 330 -0.60 -13.12 10.23
C GLY A 330 -1.48 -11.88 10.01
N THR A 331 -2.57 -11.76 10.78
CA THR A 331 -3.48 -10.61 10.70
C THR A 331 -2.83 -9.32 11.24
N VAL A 332 -2.14 -9.38 12.37
CA VAL A 332 -1.40 -8.22 12.91
C VAL A 332 -0.29 -7.78 11.96
N ASN A 333 0.49 -8.72 11.43
CA ASN A 333 1.56 -8.44 10.46
C ASN A 333 0.99 -7.83 9.18
N HIS A 334 -0.18 -8.27 8.72
CA HIS A 334 -0.86 -7.65 7.59
C HIS A 334 -1.17 -6.18 7.89
N VAL A 335 -1.76 -5.86 9.04
CA VAL A 335 -2.05 -4.48 9.45
C VAL A 335 -0.76 -3.64 9.55
N LEU A 336 0.25 -4.12 10.27
CA LEU A 336 1.51 -3.39 10.48
C LEU A 336 2.35 -3.25 9.21
N SER A 337 2.23 -4.18 8.26
CA SER A 337 2.93 -4.11 6.97
C SER A 337 2.65 -2.79 6.25
N THR A 338 1.46 -2.22 6.47
CA THR A 338 1.00 -0.99 5.83
C THR A 338 1.80 0.28 6.20
N ILE A 339 2.54 0.23 7.30
CA ILE A 339 3.31 1.37 7.84
C ILE A 339 4.77 1.03 8.17
N LYS A 340 5.12 -0.26 8.31
CA LYS A 340 6.46 -0.62 8.81
C LYS A 340 7.60 -0.17 7.90
N TYR A 341 7.33 -0.09 6.60
CA TYR A 341 8.25 0.46 5.60
C TYR A 341 8.09 1.98 5.44
N LEU A 342 7.51 2.69 6.39
CA LEU A 342 7.52 4.15 6.46
C LEU A 342 8.30 4.67 7.66
N ILE A 343 8.98 3.78 8.39
CA ILE A 343 9.72 4.11 9.60
C ILE A 343 11.15 3.58 9.47
N LYS A 344 12.12 4.49 9.61
CA LYS A 344 13.55 4.20 9.64
C LYS A 344 14.17 4.67 10.94
N ARG A 345 15.42 4.30 11.17
CA ARG A 345 16.20 4.89 12.26
C ARG A 345 16.76 6.26 11.85
N LYS A 346 17.05 7.10 12.84
CA LYS A 346 17.57 8.46 12.66
C LYS A 346 18.87 8.54 11.86
N GLU A 347 19.70 7.50 11.86
CA GLU A 347 20.96 7.52 11.11
C GLU A 347 20.79 7.58 9.59
N TYR A 348 19.56 7.37 9.08
CA TYR A 348 19.22 7.46 7.66
C TYR A 348 18.43 8.74 7.31
N ASP A 349 18.30 9.70 8.23
CA ASP A 349 17.51 10.92 7.99
C ASP A 349 18.08 11.83 6.88
N ASN A 350 19.38 11.71 6.63
CA ASN A 350 20.09 12.38 5.54
C ASN A 350 19.58 11.95 4.16
N GLU A 351 18.87 10.83 4.03
CA GLU A 351 18.28 10.35 2.78
C GLU A 351 17.02 11.13 2.38
N ASP A 352 16.30 11.67 3.36
CA ASP A 352 15.06 12.44 3.17
C ASP A 352 14.09 11.76 2.20
N GLU A 353 13.82 10.51 2.56
CA GLU A 353 13.16 9.55 1.70
C GLU A 353 11.66 9.76 1.62
N VAL A 354 11.14 9.61 0.40
CA VAL A 354 9.73 9.61 0.06
C VAL A 354 9.42 8.30 -0.65
N ARG A 355 8.37 7.59 -0.24
CA ARG A 355 8.05 6.25 -0.72
C ARG A 355 6.70 6.17 -1.40
N ILE A 356 6.63 5.33 -2.41
CA ILE A 356 5.39 4.73 -2.90
C ILE A 356 5.45 3.23 -2.60
N MET A 357 4.32 2.65 -2.20
CA MET A 357 4.22 1.25 -1.83
C MET A 357 2.95 0.63 -2.40
N LEU A 358 3.06 -0.62 -2.83
CA LEU A 358 1.95 -1.47 -3.27
C LEU A 358 2.01 -2.75 -2.47
N TYR A 359 0.88 -3.26 -1.97
CA TYR A 359 0.83 -4.59 -1.38
C TYR A 359 0.15 -5.56 -2.33
N ARG A 360 0.64 -6.80 -2.24
CA ARG A 360 0.27 -7.93 -3.08
C ARG A 360 0.22 -9.17 -2.20
N ASN A 361 -0.54 -10.17 -2.60
CA ASN A 361 -0.66 -11.47 -1.93
C ASN A 361 0.14 -12.58 -2.61
N GLY A 362 1.05 -12.21 -3.53
CA GLY A 362 2.04 -13.10 -4.16
C GLY A 362 1.48 -14.01 -5.24
N LYS A 363 0.21 -13.87 -5.62
CA LYS A 363 -0.48 -14.71 -6.62
C LYS A 363 -0.87 -13.92 -7.88
N GLU A 364 -0.64 -12.62 -7.87
CA GLU A 364 -1.01 -11.72 -8.94
C GLU A 364 -0.11 -11.93 -10.16
N SER A 365 -0.73 -11.90 -11.35
CA SER A 365 -0.06 -12.18 -12.62
C SER A 365 0.83 -11.05 -13.12
N ASP A 366 0.77 -9.87 -12.49
CA ASP A 366 1.61 -8.70 -12.77
C ASP A 366 2.95 -8.71 -12.01
N ILE A 367 3.17 -9.71 -11.14
CA ILE A 367 4.45 -9.92 -10.46
C ILE A 367 5.44 -10.56 -11.43
N GLU A 368 6.55 -9.87 -11.66
CA GLU A 368 7.63 -10.29 -12.53
C GLU A 368 8.90 -10.62 -11.73
N GLN A 369 9.80 -11.37 -12.35
CA GLN A 369 11.08 -11.77 -11.78
C GLN A 369 12.23 -11.16 -12.58
N ALA A 370 13.16 -10.51 -11.88
CA ALA A 370 14.40 -10.03 -12.50
C ALA A 370 15.39 -11.19 -12.71
N ASP A 371 16.01 -11.25 -13.88
CA ASP A 371 17.15 -12.14 -14.11
C ASP A 371 18.38 -11.60 -13.36
N MET A 372 18.83 -12.36 -12.37
CA MET A 372 19.97 -12.01 -11.53
C MET A 372 21.24 -12.78 -11.91
N GLY A 373 21.15 -13.71 -12.87
CA GLY A 373 22.17 -14.70 -13.16
C GLY A 373 22.21 -15.87 -12.16
N GLU A 374 22.99 -16.88 -12.50
CA GLU A 374 23.08 -18.15 -11.76
C GLU A 374 23.59 -17.95 -10.32
N GLY A 375 22.98 -18.64 -9.35
CA GLY A 375 23.39 -18.63 -7.93
C GLY A 375 22.98 -17.39 -7.12
N LYS A 376 22.31 -16.40 -7.72
CA LYS A 376 21.79 -15.22 -6.98
C LYS A 376 20.33 -15.40 -6.58
N ILE A 377 19.96 -14.79 -5.45
CA ILE A 377 18.56 -14.75 -4.98
C ILE A 377 17.72 -14.00 -6.02
N PRO A 378 16.66 -14.62 -6.58
CA PRO A 378 15.73 -13.96 -7.46
C PRO A 378 15.09 -12.72 -6.81
N ARG A 379 14.93 -11.65 -7.59
CA ARG A 379 14.22 -10.44 -7.14
C ARG A 379 12.89 -10.34 -7.85
N LEU A 380 11.83 -10.13 -7.07
CA LEU A 380 10.50 -9.86 -7.60
C LEU A 380 10.30 -8.35 -7.76
N TYR A 381 9.59 -7.96 -8.82
CA TYR A 381 9.15 -6.59 -9.02
C TYR A 381 7.76 -6.53 -9.66
N VAL A 382 7.11 -5.38 -9.50
CA VAL A 382 5.88 -5.01 -10.22
C VAL A 382 6.11 -3.67 -10.92
N HIS A 383 5.40 -3.42 -12.02
CA HIS A 383 5.42 -2.12 -12.68
C HIS A 383 4.29 -1.24 -12.19
N LEU A 384 4.56 0.04 -11.92
CA LEU A 384 3.49 1.04 -11.76
C LEU A 384 2.64 1.05 -13.03
N ASN A 385 1.31 0.97 -12.91
CA ASN A 385 0.42 0.99 -14.07
C ASN A 385 0.14 2.39 -14.64
N VAL A 386 1.10 3.31 -14.45
CA VAL A 386 1.15 4.63 -15.05
C VAL A 386 2.49 4.88 -15.72
N THR A 387 2.46 5.63 -16.82
CA THR A 387 3.68 6.05 -17.52
C THR A 387 4.51 6.95 -16.60
N THR A 388 5.79 6.63 -16.49
CA THR A 388 6.78 7.43 -15.76
C THR A 388 7.00 8.74 -16.50
N GLU A 389 6.84 9.87 -15.81
CA GLU A 389 7.18 11.19 -16.35
C GLU A 389 8.52 11.63 -15.76
N ILE A 390 9.59 11.59 -16.55
CA ILE A 390 10.95 12.03 -16.14
C ILE A 390 11.14 13.47 -16.62
N THR A 391 11.49 14.40 -15.73
CA THR A 391 11.69 15.81 -16.11
C THR A 391 13.16 16.16 -16.30
N GLU A 392 14.07 15.45 -15.64
CA GLU A 392 15.50 15.66 -15.73
C GLU A 392 16.27 14.36 -15.45
N VAL A 393 17.36 14.15 -16.19
CA VAL A 393 18.40 13.18 -15.84
C VAL A 393 19.68 13.96 -15.57
N MET A 394 20.08 14.02 -14.31
CA MET A 394 21.32 14.66 -13.88
C MET A 394 22.43 13.61 -13.82
N LEU A 395 23.45 13.76 -14.67
CA LEU A 395 24.61 12.89 -14.67
C LEU A 395 25.48 13.15 -13.45
N GLY A 396 25.96 12.08 -12.82
CA GLY A 396 26.82 12.17 -11.66
C GLY A 396 28.15 12.87 -11.97
N PRO A 397 28.81 13.41 -10.96
CA PRO A 397 29.99 14.26 -11.13
C PRO A 397 31.18 13.51 -11.74
N ARG A 398 31.27 12.19 -11.53
CA ARG A 398 32.35 11.31 -12.02
C ARG A 398 32.04 10.65 -13.37
N VAL A 399 30.92 10.99 -14.01
CA VAL A 399 30.60 10.52 -15.37
C VAL A 399 31.57 11.14 -16.37
N LYS A 400 32.40 10.30 -17.01
CA LYS A 400 33.44 10.76 -17.96
C LYS A 400 32.88 11.06 -19.36
N ASN A 401 32.02 10.19 -19.88
CA ASN A 401 31.53 10.25 -21.26
C ASN A 401 30.09 10.78 -21.35
N GLY A 402 29.77 11.82 -20.58
CA GLY A 402 28.40 12.34 -20.49
C GLY A 402 27.85 12.81 -21.85
N ASN A 403 28.70 13.44 -22.67
CA ASN A 403 28.33 13.91 -24.01
C ASN A 403 27.92 12.77 -24.95
N ASP A 404 28.58 11.60 -24.85
CA ASP A 404 28.24 10.43 -25.67
C ASP A 404 26.93 9.77 -25.21
N LEU A 405 26.59 9.93 -23.94
CA LEU A 405 25.34 9.44 -23.35
C LEU A 405 24.13 10.29 -23.73
N CYS A 406 24.32 11.61 -23.88
CA CYS A 406 23.26 12.57 -24.15
C CYS A 406 22.36 12.20 -25.35
N PRO A 407 22.88 11.84 -26.55
CA PRO A 407 22.05 11.45 -27.68
C PRO A 407 21.11 10.28 -27.37
N PHE A 408 21.60 9.26 -26.65
CA PHE A 408 20.78 8.13 -26.23
C PHE A 408 19.69 8.58 -25.25
N LEU A 409 20.05 9.36 -24.23
CA LEU A 409 19.12 9.85 -23.22
C LEU A 409 18.03 10.72 -23.85
N TYR A 410 18.38 11.70 -24.68
CA TYR A 410 17.39 12.53 -25.37
C TYR A 410 16.49 11.71 -26.30
N SER A 411 17.02 10.70 -26.97
CA SER A 411 16.22 9.80 -27.82
C SER A 411 15.16 9.03 -27.01
N GLN A 412 15.50 8.49 -25.84
CA GLN A 412 14.54 7.77 -25.00
C GLN A 412 13.58 8.71 -24.27
N LEU A 413 14.09 9.80 -23.67
CA LEU A 413 13.30 10.78 -22.95
C LEU A 413 12.25 11.46 -23.85
N GLY A 414 12.57 11.69 -25.12
CA GLY A 414 11.63 12.22 -26.11
C GLY A 414 10.46 11.26 -26.42
N LYS A 415 10.64 9.95 -26.24
CA LYS A 415 9.54 8.97 -26.37
C LYS A 415 8.67 8.91 -25.11
N ILE A 416 9.26 9.17 -23.94
CA ILE A 416 8.59 9.19 -22.64
C ILE A 416 7.71 10.43 -22.50
N ASN A 417 8.28 11.61 -22.74
CA ASN A 417 7.62 12.88 -22.49
C ASN A 417 7.18 13.54 -23.79
N LYS A 418 6.09 13.04 -24.39
CA LYS A 418 5.56 13.59 -25.65
C LYS A 418 5.14 15.06 -25.55
N GLU A 419 4.76 15.52 -24.36
CA GLU A 419 4.23 16.87 -24.11
C GLU A 419 5.21 17.78 -23.35
N ASN A 420 6.14 17.22 -22.56
CA ASN A 420 7.07 17.96 -21.70
C ASN A 420 8.52 17.78 -22.16
N LYS A 421 9.31 18.87 -22.16
CA LYS A 421 10.75 18.79 -22.47
C LYS A 421 11.51 18.32 -21.25
N ALA A 422 11.90 17.04 -21.23
CA ALA A 422 12.94 16.58 -20.32
C ALA A 422 14.31 17.06 -20.81
N PHE A 423 15.21 17.31 -19.87
CA PHE A 423 16.59 17.70 -20.18
C PHE A 423 17.62 16.85 -19.44
N VAL A 424 18.85 16.86 -19.94
CA VAL A 424 19.99 16.20 -19.32
C VAL A 424 20.91 17.27 -18.77
N SER A 425 21.28 17.14 -17.50
CA SER A 425 22.18 18.05 -16.79
C SER A 425 23.37 17.27 -16.21
N ARG A 426 24.28 17.98 -15.54
CA ARG A 426 25.39 17.40 -14.80
C ARG A 426 25.34 17.92 -13.37
N SER A 427 25.70 17.06 -12.42
CA SER A 427 25.93 17.44 -11.03
C SER A 427 26.84 18.67 -10.95
N SER A 428 26.50 19.57 -10.03
CA SER A 428 27.28 20.76 -9.68
C SER A 428 28.38 20.47 -8.66
N ILE A 429 28.40 19.26 -8.08
CA ILE A 429 29.42 18.84 -7.14
C ILE A 429 30.73 18.59 -7.89
N ASP A 430 31.77 19.32 -7.51
CA ASP A 430 33.13 19.00 -7.90
C ASP A 430 33.69 17.90 -6.97
N TYR A 431 33.86 16.70 -7.51
CA TYR A 431 34.65 15.66 -6.87
C TYR A 431 36.13 16.02 -7.04
N VAL A 432 36.73 16.57 -5.99
CA VAL A 432 38.19 16.81 -5.91
C VAL A 432 38.92 15.49 -5.66
#